data_AF-A0A7G7MGL6-F1
#
_entry.id   AF-A0A7G7MGL6-F1
#
_cell.length_a   1.000
_cell.length_b   1.000
_cell.length_c   1.000
_cell.angle_alpha   90.00
_cell.angle_beta   90.00
_cell.angle_gamma   90.00
#
_symmetry.space_group_name_H-M   'P 1'
#
loop_
_entity.id
_entity.type
_entity.pdbx_description
1 polymer ?
#
loop_
_entity_poly.entity_id
_entity_poly.type
_entity_poly.pdbx_seq_one_letter_code
_entity_poly.pdbx_strand_id
1 'polypeptide(L)'
;MVVIANQTVVACTPEELFDYCVDIRNEVEWNPTATSMEKLTDGAVGVGTKFLARWKGAPSAIEVECLEFDRPRRWVHDNGGPIAVTFTGSVDPVDGGSLLRVRFDARPRGWFRLVFPLFVVITRRQEKANMTHLRAAVERRAGAVPGPASRDMPIIHRIFRRQFAEVRALLPGVPATDAVRVGAVADHLGFLLDSLHMHHTTEDDLIWPKLLDRVGRDAPLVERMAAQHQGIDGSVAQVRAARSAWHSDPAPTTSAALADRIGEFLAVLDEHLDDEEQAVVPLIDRHLTAAELQEVGERGFEKFTPAQRWIALGQLLEVATPAEAATFLDDLPLPIKVLWRMVGRRRYHRYITAVRGERPS
;
A
#
# COMPACT_ATOMS: atom_id res chain seq x y z
N MET A 1 10.32 5.10 38.37
CA MET A 1 9.65 4.68 37.13
C MET A 1 8.16 4.89 37.35
N VAL A 2 7.50 5.69 36.53
CA VAL A 2 6.06 5.89 36.63
C VAL A 2 5.42 5.31 35.39
N VAL A 3 4.42 4.48 35.62
CA VAL A 3 3.60 3.89 34.58
C VAL A 3 2.36 4.75 34.41
N ILE A 4 2.10 5.16 33.17
CA ILE A 4 0.81 5.70 32.75
C ILE A 4 0.21 4.64 31.83
N ALA A 5 -0.98 4.15 32.16
CA ALA A 5 -1.65 3.15 31.36
C ALA A 5 -3.09 3.59 31.10
N ASN A 6 -3.57 3.32 29.89
CA ASN A 6 -4.94 3.61 29.50
C ASN A 6 -5.44 2.56 28.51
N GLN A 7 -6.76 2.50 28.32
CA GLN A 7 -7.37 1.60 27.36
C GLN A 7 -8.67 2.18 26.80
N THR A 8 -9.01 1.78 25.58
CA THR A 8 -10.29 2.12 24.96
C THR A 8 -10.70 1.02 23.97
N VAL A 9 -12.00 0.79 23.84
CA VAL A 9 -12.56 -0.03 22.77
C VAL A 9 -12.87 0.88 21.58
N VAL A 10 -12.52 0.44 20.38
CA VAL A 10 -12.69 1.16 19.11
C VAL A 10 -13.42 0.26 18.13
N ALA A 11 -14.46 0.78 17.47
CA ALA A 11 -15.27 0.04 16.51
C ALA A 11 -14.56 -0.12 15.15
N CYS A 12 -13.54 -0.96 15.10
CA CYS A 12 -12.77 -1.32 13.90
C CYS A 12 -12.08 -2.69 14.10
N THR A 13 -11.51 -3.24 13.04
CA THR A 13 -10.73 -4.49 13.11
C THR A 13 -9.41 -4.30 13.86
N PRO A 14 -8.81 -5.37 14.43
CA PRO A 14 -7.52 -5.29 15.11
C PRO A 14 -6.42 -4.75 14.21
N GLU A 15 -6.42 -5.16 12.94
CA GLU A 15 -5.49 -4.74 11.90
C GLU A 15 -5.56 -3.23 11.64
N GLU A 16 -6.77 -2.69 11.43
CA GLU A 16 -6.96 -1.25 11.22
C GLU A 16 -6.50 -0.42 12.42
N LEU A 17 -6.84 -0.87 13.63
CA LEU A 17 -6.44 -0.17 14.85
C LEU A 17 -4.93 -0.21 15.06
N PHE A 18 -4.32 -1.37 14.83
CA PHE A 18 -2.87 -1.56 14.94
C PHE A 18 -2.13 -0.68 13.93
N ASP A 19 -2.47 -0.77 12.65
CA ASP A 19 -1.80 -0.05 11.57
C ASP A 19 -1.92 1.47 11.76
N TYR A 20 -3.07 1.94 12.24
CA TYR A 20 -3.26 3.35 12.56
C TYR A 20 -2.41 3.82 13.74
N CYS A 21 -2.28 3.01 14.80
CA CYS A 21 -1.60 3.42 16.03
C CYS A 21 -0.07 3.25 15.98
N VAL A 22 0.43 2.27 15.24
CA VAL A 22 1.87 2.01 15.12
C VAL A 22 2.56 3.07 14.26
N ASP A 23 1.85 3.67 13.31
CA ASP A 23 2.35 4.80 12.55
C ASP A 23 2.05 6.13 13.27
N ILE A 24 3.04 6.65 14.00
CA ILE A 24 2.87 7.86 14.82
C ILE A 24 2.63 9.12 13.98
N ARG A 25 2.77 9.08 12.65
CA ARG A 25 2.34 10.18 11.77
C ARG A 25 0.86 10.51 11.95
N ASN A 26 0.04 9.49 12.24
CA ASN A 26 -1.40 9.64 12.49
C ASN A 26 -1.71 10.38 13.80
N GLU A 27 -0.75 10.51 14.71
CA GLU A 27 -0.95 11.19 16.01
C GLU A 27 -1.36 12.65 15.84
N VAL A 28 -0.92 13.31 14.76
CA VAL A 28 -1.27 14.70 14.43
C VAL A 28 -2.78 14.88 14.21
N GLU A 29 -3.50 13.82 13.82
CA GLU A 29 -4.94 13.88 13.58
C GLU A 29 -5.76 14.02 14.87
N TRP A 30 -5.24 13.57 16.02
CA TRP A 30 -6.02 13.44 17.25
C TRP A 30 -5.36 13.98 18.51
N ASN A 31 -4.03 14.09 18.59
CA ASN A 31 -3.33 14.66 19.74
C ASN A 31 -3.15 16.18 19.56
N PRO A 32 -3.85 17.04 20.33
CA PRO A 32 -3.76 18.50 20.17
C PRO A 32 -2.37 19.09 20.47
N THR A 33 -1.47 18.29 21.05
CA THR A 33 -0.08 18.71 21.29
C THR A 33 0.89 18.21 20.24
N ALA A 34 0.54 17.24 19.40
CA ALA A 34 1.40 16.81 18.30
C ALA A 34 1.43 17.92 17.23
N THR A 35 2.62 18.48 16.99
CA THR A 35 2.80 19.59 16.04
C THR A 35 3.41 19.15 14.72
N SER A 36 4.28 18.12 14.74
CA SER A 36 4.79 17.46 13.54
C SER A 36 5.25 16.05 13.87
N MET A 37 5.12 15.13 12.91
CA MET A 37 5.56 13.74 12.98
C MET A 37 6.07 13.33 11.60
N GLU A 38 7.38 13.14 11.46
CA GLU A 38 8.00 12.81 10.18
C GLU A 38 8.66 11.43 10.28
N LYS A 39 8.45 10.57 9.29
CA LYS A 39 9.17 9.29 9.21
C LYS A 39 10.54 9.55 8.59
N LEU A 40 11.60 9.03 9.23
CA LEU A 40 12.99 9.22 8.82
C LEU A 40 13.55 8.05 8.00
N THR A 41 12.89 6.89 8.05
CA THR A 41 13.31 5.68 7.33
C THR A 41 12.37 5.39 6.17
N ASP A 42 12.92 4.84 5.10
CA ASP A 42 12.14 4.39 3.94
C ASP A 42 11.37 3.07 4.24
N GLY A 43 10.53 2.63 3.30
CA GLY A 43 9.72 1.40 3.39
C GLY A 43 8.50 1.48 4.31
N ALA A 44 7.89 0.34 4.65
CA ALA A 44 6.74 0.24 5.59
C ALA A 44 7.16 0.44 7.07
N VAL A 45 6.21 0.62 7.99
CA VAL A 45 6.52 0.67 9.44
C VAL A 45 6.83 -0.73 9.95
N GLY A 46 7.92 -0.86 10.71
CA GLY A 46 8.41 -2.10 11.29
C GLY A 46 9.53 -1.88 12.29
N VAL A 47 10.16 -2.95 12.77
CA VAL A 47 11.33 -2.85 13.69
C VAL A 47 12.44 -2.01 13.05
N GLY A 48 13.00 -1.08 13.81
CA GLY A 48 14.03 -0.14 13.37
C GLY A 48 13.50 1.11 12.65
N THR A 49 12.19 1.21 12.41
CA THR A 49 11.58 2.43 11.86
C THR A 49 11.82 3.61 12.81
N LYS A 50 12.27 4.74 12.26
CA LYS A 50 12.52 5.97 13.02
C LYS A 50 11.60 7.10 12.59
N PHE A 51 11.20 7.90 13.57
CA PHE A 51 10.40 9.09 13.38
C PHE A 51 11.02 10.29 14.09
N LEU A 52 10.86 11.48 13.54
CA LEU A 52 11.14 12.74 14.19
C LEU A 52 9.82 13.39 14.64
N ALA A 53 9.58 13.35 15.95
CA ALA A 53 8.34 13.80 16.57
C ALA A 53 8.52 15.16 17.26
N ARG A 54 7.51 16.03 17.15
CA ARG A 54 7.50 17.31 17.88
C ARG A 54 6.16 17.53 18.55
N TRP A 55 6.20 17.69 19.88
CA TRP A 55 5.04 18.08 20.68
C TRP A 55 5.16 19.50 21.23
N LYS A 56 4.02 20.16 21.42
CA LYS A 56 3.92 21.48 22.05
C LYS A 56 4.49 21.44 23.46
N GLY A 57 5.47 22.30 23.72
CA GLY A 57 6.16 22.41 25.02
C GLY A 57 7.41 21.54 25.16
N ALA A 58 7.72 20.68 24.19
CA ALA A 58 9.02 20.02 24.12
C ALA A 58 10.11 21.03 23.68
N PRO A 59 11.33 20.97 24.26
CA PRO A 59 12.41 21.91 23.93
C PRO A 59 13.01 21.68 22.53
N SER A 60 12.86 20.48 21.96
CA SER A 60 13.32 20.10 20.64
C SER A 60 12.43 19.00 20.07
N ALA A 61 12.59 18.69 18.78
CA ALA A 61 12.09 17.43 18.23
C ALA A 61 12.81 16.25 18.89
N ILE A 62 12.13 15.09 18.93
CA ILE A 62 12.57 13.88 19.60
C ILE A 62 12.51 12.74 18.58
N GLU A 63 13.61 12.01 18.44
CA GLU A 63 13.63 10.78 17.66
C GLU A 63 12.91 9.66 18.45
N VAL A 64 12.00 8.97 17.76
CA VAL A 64 11.25 7.82 18.25
C VAL A 64 11.58 6.63 17.37
N GLU A 65 11.91 5.50 17.98
CA GLU A 65 12.27 4.28 17.26
C GLU A 65 11.29 3.14 17.59
N CYS A 66 10.92 2.37 16.57
CA CYS A 66 10.13 1.15 16.72
C CYS A 66 11.02 -0.03 17.08
N LEU A 67 10.91 -0.51 18.33
CA LEU A 67 11.74 -1.61 18.85
C LEU A 67 11.10 -2.98 18.69
N GLU A 68 9.77 -3.06 18.81
CA GLU A 68 9.00 -4.30 18.62
C GLU A 68 7.85 -4.03 17.64
N PHE A 69 7.61 -4.98 16.74
CA PHE A 69 6.50 -4.94 15.78
C PHE A 69 5.94 -6.35 15.58
N ASP A 70 4.77 -6.63 16.14
CA ASP A 70 4.03 -7.89 16.03
C ASP A 70 2.60 -7.58 15.58
N ARG A 71 2.40 -7.43 14.27
CA ARG A 71 1.09 -7.08 13.70
C ARG A 71 0.13 -8.27 13.77
N PRO A 72 -1.15 -8.08 14.18
CA PRO A 72 -1.80 -6.83 14.60
C PRO A 72 -1.84 -6.64 16.13
N ARG A 73 -0.99 -7.33 16.89
CA ARG A 73 -1.16 -7.51 18.34
C ARG A 73 -0.44 -6.49 19.19
N ARG A 74 0.81 -6.14 18.86
CA ARG A 74 1.68 -5.42 19.80
C ARG A 74 2.81 -4.69 19.09
N TRP A 75 3.16 -3.52 19.62
CA TRP A 75 4.36 -2.80 19.23
C TRP A 75 4.98 -2.06 20.42
N VAL A 76 6.25 -1.70 20.27
CA VAL A 76 6.98 -0.88 21.25
C VAL A 76 7.69 0.25 20.52
N HIS A 77 7.44 1.47 20.99
CA HIS A 77 8.22 2.65 20.62
C HIS A 77 9.09 3.07 21.80
N ASP A 78 10.31 3.51 21.54
CA ASP A 78 11.18 4.11 22.55
C ASP A 78 11.70 5.45 22.08
N ASN A 79 11.87 6.37 23.02
CA ASN A 79 12.46 7.65 22.73
C ASN A 79 13.52 8.08 23.76
N GLY A 80 14.48 8.84 23.25
CA GLY A 80 15.52 9.47 24.04
C GLY A 80 15.08 10.77 24.70
N GLY A 81 16.05 11.62 25.03
CA GLY A 81 15.78 12.97 25.53
C GLY A 81 15.66 13.09 27.06
N PRO A 82 15.17 14.25 27.55
CA PRO A 82 15.15 14.57 28.98
C PRO A 82 14.17 13.72 29.81
N ILE A 83 13.13 13.20 29.16
CA ILE A 83 12.23 12.18 29.71
C ILE A 83 12.21 11.05 28.69
N ALA A 84 12.94 9.97 28.97
CA ALA A 84 12.90 8.79 28.13
C ALA A 84 11.59 8.03 28.38
N VAL A 85 10.91 7.63 27.32
CA VAL A 85 9.64 6.92 27.38
C VAL A 85 9.75 5.66 26.55
N THR A 86 9.48 4.53 27.18
CA THR A 86 9.14 3.30 26.47
C THR A 86 7.61 3.23 26.41
N PHE A 87 7.07 3.32 25.20
CA PHE A 87 5.65 3.20 24.92
C PHE A 87 5.34 1.79 24.42
N THR A 88 4.35 1.13 25.00
CA THR A 88 3.86 -0.17 24.55
C THR A 88 2.39 -0.06 24.20
N GLY A 89 2.05 -0.43 22.97
CA GLY A 89 0.68 -0.61 22.51
C GLY A 89 0.34 -2.08 22.34
N SER A 90 -0.88 -2.47 22.70
CA SER A 90 -1.43 -3.77 22.33
C SER A 90 -2.87 -3.65 21.87
N VAL A 91 -3.26 -4.53 20.94
CA VAL A 91 -4.62 -4.62 20.41
C VAL A 91 -5.11 -6.05 20.59
N ASP A 92 -6.30 -6.17 21.15
CA ASP A 92 -6.98 -7.45 21.36
C ASP A 92 -8.40 -7.37 20.79
N PRO A 93 -8.86 -8.41 20.06
CA PRO A 93 -10.23 -8.43 19.55
C PRO A 93 -11.23 -8.55 20.72
N VAL A 94 -12.33 -7.82 20.62
CA VAL A 94 -13.44 -7.88 21.60
C VAL A 94 -14.79 -7.82 20.88
N ASP A 95 -15.86 -8.18 21.56
CA ASP A 95 -17.21 -8.04 21.01
C ASP A 95 -17.47 -6.56 20.65
N GLY A 96 -17.77 -6.30 19.38
CA GLY A 96 -18.05 -4.95 18.87
C GLY A 96 -16.83 -4.13 18.45
N GLY A 97 -15.62 -4.71 18.40
CA GLY A 97 -14.45 -4.04 17.82
C GLY A 97 -13.11 -4.53 18.38
N SER A 98 -12.23 -3.58 18.69
CA SER A 98 -10.87 -3.85 19.12
C SER A 98 -10.53 -3.06 20.37
N LEU A 99 -9.91 -3.72 21.35
CA LEU A 99 -9.46 -3.12 22.61
C LEU A 99 -8.00 -2.68 22.48
N LEU A 100 -7.78 -1.37 22.43
CA LEU A 100 -6.45 -0.78 22.53
C LEU A 100 -6.05 -0.65 23.99
N ARG A 101 -4.87 -1.14 24.34
CA ARG A 101 -4.17 -0.86 25.60
C ARG A 101 -2.87 -0.14 25.31
N VAL A 102 -2.65 0.97 26.00
CA VAL A 102 -1.42 1.76 25.90
C VAL A 102 -0.76 1.88 27.26
N ARG A 103 0.57 1.82 27.25
CA ARG A 103 1.41 1.94 28.44
C ARG A 103 2.61 2.81 28.15
N PHE A 104 2.88 3.76 29.03
CA PHE A 104 4.03 4.66 28.98
C PHE A 104 4.88 4.43 30.23
N ASP A 105 6.10 3.95 30.03
CA ASP A 105 7.12 3.80 31.06
C ASP A 105 8.09 4.99 31.00
N ALA A 106 7.74 6.06 31.71
CA ALA A 106 8.50 7.31 31.69
C ALA A 106 9.63 7.33 32.74
N ARG A 107 10.82 7.76 32.29
CA ARG A 107 12.06 7.83 33.07
C ARG A 107 12.70 9.22 32.91
N PRO A 108 12.59 10.10 33.93
CA PRO A 108 13.20 11.42 33.88
C PRO A 108 14.72 11.36 34.06
N ARG A 109 15.45 12.20 33.32
CA ARG A 109 16.91 12.35 33.40
C ARG A 109 17.29 13.74 33.89
N GLY A 110 18.42 13.83 34.60
CA GLY A 110 18.95 15.11 35.10
C GLY A 110 17.96 15.89 35.98
N TRP A 111 17.93 17.21 35.81
CA TRP A 111 17.10 18.11 36.60
C TRP A 111 15.58 17.96 36.35
N PHE A 112 15.17 17.32 35.24
CA PHE A 112 13.76 17.02 34.97
C PHE A 112 13.10 16.15 36.04
N ARG A 113 13.89 15.44 36.86
CA ARG A 113 13.40 14.70 38.04
C ARG A 113 12.60 15.58 39.01
N LEU A 114 12.90 16.87 39.09
CA LEU A 114 12.24 17.82 39.99
C LEU A 114 10.83 18.20 39.50
N VAL A 115 10.63 18.30 38.19
CA VAL A 115 9.34 18.66 37.57
C VAL A 115 8.51 17.45 37.13
N PHE A 116 9.10 16.26 37.19
CA PHE A 116 8.48 15.00 36.75
C PHE A 116 7.11 14.67 37.38
N PRO A 117 6.86 14.92 38.68
CA PRO A 117 5.53 14.66 39.26
C PRO A 117 4.42 15.49 38.59
N LEU A 118 4.69 16.76 38.27
CA LEU A 118 3.74 17.61 37.56
C LEU A 118 3.54 17.12 36.12
N PHE A 119 4.63 16.76 35.43
CA PHE A 119 4.56 16.15 34.10
C PHE A 119 3.64 14.92 34.11
N VAL A 120 3.81 13.98 35.06
CA VAL A 120 2.96 12.79 35.17
C VAL A 120 1.48 13.14 35.33
N VAL A 121 1.14 14.14 36.15
CA VAL A 121 -0.25 14.57 36.36
C VAL A 121 -0.84 15.14 35.06
N ILE A 122 -0.10 16.00 34.36
CA ILE A 122 -0.51 16.58 33.08
C ILE A 122 -0.70 15.49 32.04
N THR A 123 0.31 14.62 31.86
CA THR A 123 0.27 13.52 30.89
C THR A 123 -0.87 12.56 31.18
N ARG A 124 -1.16 12.19 32.44
CA ARG A 124 -2.33 11.33 32.76
C ARG A 124 -3.65 11.94 32.34
N ARG A 125 -3.82 13.25 32.58
CA ARG A 125 -5.04 13.96 32.18
C ARG A 125 -5.16 14.04 30.66
N GLN A 126 -4.05 14.34 29.99
CA GLN A 126 -3.98 14.42 28.54
C GLN A 126 -4.22 13.05 27.89
N GLU A 127 -3.57 12.00 28.37
CA GLU A 127 -3.75 10.62 27.89
C GLU A 127 -5.20 10.14 27.98
N LYS A 128 -5.92 10.55 29.02
CA LYS A 128 -7.35 10.25 29.12
C LYS A 128 -8.17 10.91 28.00
N ALA A 129 -7.90 12.18 27.70
CA ALA A 129 -8.57 12.88 26.61
C ALA A 129 -8.13 12.35 25.23
N ASN A 130 -6.84 12.05 25.08
CA ASN A 130 -6.23 11.49 23.87
C ASN A 130 -6.90 10.16 23.48
N MET A 131 -7.23 9.27 24.43
CA MET A 131 -7.97 8.04 24.09
C MET A 131 -9.33 8.31 23.46
N THR A 132 -10.04 9.35 23.90
CA THR A 132 -11.30 9.76 23.28
C THR A 132 -11.09 10.32 21.88
N HIS A 133 -10.06 11.16 21.69
CA HIS A 133 -9.76 11.72 20.37
C HIS A 133 -9.27 10.66 19.38
N LEU A 134 -8.37 9.77 19.81
CA LEU A 134 -7.86 8.65 19.03
C LEU A 134 -9.01 7.75 18.59
N ARG A 135 -9.86 7.32 19.54
CA ARG A 135 -11.04 6.52 19.22
C ARG A 135 -11.88 7.19 18.15
N ALA A 136 -12.21 8.47 18.33
CA ALA A 136 -13.05 9.19 17.38
C ALA A 136 -12.37 9.35 16.01
N ALA A 137 -11.05 9.51 15.95
CA ALA A 137 -10.31 9.59 14.69
C ALA A 137 -10.28 8.25 13.95
N VAL A 138 -9.99 7.15 14.67
CA VAL A 138 -10.00 5.80 14.10
C VAL A 138 -11.40 5.42 13.64
N GLU A 139 -12.44 5.64 14.45
CA GLU A 139 -13.82 5.31 14.06
C GLU A 139 -14.30 6.15 12.87
N ARG A 140 -13.88 7.42 12.75
CA ARG A 140 -14.14 8.22 11.54
C ARG A 140 -13.44 7.64 10.31
N ARG A 141 -12.21 7.15 10.46
CA ARG A 141 -11.43 6.56 9.37
C ARG A 141 -11.98 5.20 8.95
N ALA A 142 -12.30 4.34 9.91
CA ALA A 142 -12.88 3.01 9.67
C ALA A 142 -14.33 3.08 9.17
N GLY A 143 -15.09 4.10 9.57
CA GLY A 143 -16.46 4.34 9.10
C GLY A 143 -16.54 5.12 7.79
N ALA A 144 -15.43 5.63 7.26
CA ALA A 144 -15.40 6.29 5.96
C ALA A 144 -15.52 5.22 4.87
N VAL A 145 -16.52 5.37 3.99
CA VAL A 145 -16.55 4.58 2.75
C VAL A 145 -15.35 5.04 1.91
N PRO A 146 -14.41 4.14 1.56
CA PRO A 146 -13.29 4.51 0.69
C PRO A 146 -13.82 5.14 -0.59
N GLY A 147 -13.17 6.20 -1.05
CA GLY A 147 -13.53 6.77 -2.35
C GLY A 147 -13.14 5.82 -3.49
N PRO A 148 -13.54 6.13 -4.73
CA PRO A 148 -13.31 5.25 -5.87
C PRO A 148 -11.82 4.93 -6.07
N ALA A 149 -10.90 5.86 -5.82
CA ALA A 149 -9.46 5.60 -5.97
C ALA A 149 -8.95 4.62 -4.91
N SER A 150 -9.30 4.82 -3.62
CA SER A 150 -8.93 3.89 -2.54
C SER A 150 -9.56 2.50 -2.69
N ARG A 151 -10.63 2.39 -3.47
CA ARG A 151 -11.25 1.11 -3.80
C ARG A 151 -10.60 0.44 -5.02
N ASP A 152 -10.39 1.18 -6.10
CA ASP A 152 -10.06 0.61 -7.41
C ASP A 152 -8.54 0.44 -7.61
N MET A 153 -7.71 1.38 -7.13
CA MET A 153 -6.26 1.35 -7.30
C MET A 153 -5.61 0.11 -6.67
N PRO A 154 -5.92 -0.27 -5.41
CA PRO A 154 -5.34 -1.46 -4.80
C PRO A 154 -5.69 -2.77 -5.54
N ILE A 155 -6.85 -2.83 -6.21
CA ILE A 155 -7.22 -4.00 -7.03
C ILE A 155 -6.27 -4.11 -8.22
N ILE A 156 -6.03 -3.00 -8.92
CA ILE A 156 -5.10 -2.92 -10.07
C ILE A 156 -3.69 -3.30 -9.61
N HIS A 157 -3.23 -2.75 -8.49
CA HIS A 157 -1.90 -3.07 -7.95
C HIS A 157 -1.75 -4.54 -7.60
N ARG A 158 -2.80 -5.17 -7.02
CA ARG A 158 -2.80 -6.63 -6.77
C ARG A 158 -2.70 -7.46 -8.05
N ILE A 159 -3.21 -6.97 -9.19
CA ILE A 159 -2.99 -7.62 -10.50
C ILE A 159 -1.49 -7.67 -10.79
N PHE A 160 -0.79 -6.53 -10.72
CA PHE A 160 0.65 -6.46 -11.01
C PHE A 160 1.45 -7.36 -10.08
N ARG A 161 1.26 -7.22 -8.76
CA ARG A 161 1.97 -8.03 -7.76
C ARG A 161 1.81 -9.52 -8.03
N ARG A 162 0.57 -9.99 -8.22
CA ARG A 162 0.30 -11.42 -8.45
C ARG A 162 0.82 -11.91 -9.79
N GLN A 163 0.54 -11.19 -10.89
CA GLN A 163 0.79 -11.69 -12.24
C GLN A 163 2.29 -11.70 -12.56
N PHE A 164 3.06 -10.70 -12.13
CA PHE A 164 4.52 -10.74 -12.27
C PHE A 164 5.14 -11.86 -11.43
N ALA A 165 4.68 -12.06 -10.20
CA ALA A 165 5.14 -13.17 -9.35
C ALA A 165 4.80 -14.54 -9.95
N GLU A 166 3.62 -14.67 -10.56
CA GLU A 166 3.19 -15.88 -11.27
C GLU A 166 4.08 -16.18 -12.49
N VAL A 167 4.35 -15.19 -13.35
CA VAL A 167 5.28 -15.36 -14.48
C VAL A 167 6.65 -15.80 -14.00
N ARG A 168 7.19 -15.14 -12.97
CA ARG A 168 8.48 -15.51 -12.37
C ARG A 168 8.51 -16.97 -11.90
N ALA A 169 7.44 -17.44 -11.27
CA ALA A 169 7.34 -18.82 -10.78
C ALA A 169 7.19 -19.85 -11.92
N LEU A 170 6.59 -19.47 -13.05
CA LEU A 170 6.41 -20.35 -14.20
C LEU A 170 7.71 -20.60 -14.99
N LEU A 171 8.62 -19.61 -15.05
CA LEU A 171 9.81 -19.63 -15.92
C LEU A 171 10.67 -20.90 -15.83
N PRO A 172 11.03 -21.43 -14.64
CA PRO A 172 11.83 -22.67 -14.55
C PRO A 172 11.12 -23.90 -15.12
N GLY A 173 9.78 -23.89 -15.18
CA GLY A 173 8.95 -24.99 -15.63
C GLY A 173 8.50 -24.93 -17.09
N VAL A 174 8.97 -23.93 -17.86
CA VAL A 174 8.67 -23.82 -19.31
C VAL A 174 9.71 -24.61 -20.10
N PRO A 175 9.33 -25.71 -20.80
CA PRO A 175 10.27 -26.46 -21.61
C PRO A 175 10.77 -25.64 -22.81
N ALA A 176 12.08 -25.61 -23.03
CA ALA A 176 12.69 -24.92 -24.18
C ALA A 176 12.15 -25.40 -25.55
N THR A 177 11.69 -26.66 -25.60
CA THR A 177 11.10 -27.28 -26.80
C THR A 177 9.65 -26.87 -27.07
N ASP A 178 8.98 -26.24 -26.09
CA ASP A 178 7.59 -25.81 -26.20
C ASP A 178 7.52 -24.35 -26.65
N ALA A 179 7.78 -24.12 -27.94
CA ALA A 179 7.78 -22.79 -28.54
C ALA A 179 6.44 -22.04 -28.36
N VAL A 180 5.32 -22.77 -28.27
CA VAL A 180 4.00 -22.19 -28.05
C VAL A 180 3.90 -21.62 -26.64
N ARG A 181 4.30 -22.38 -25.62
CA ARG A 181 4.28 -21.90 -24.23
C ARG A 181 5.31 -20.82 -23.96
N VAL A 182 6.50 -20.91 -24.58
CA VAL A 182 7.52 -19.83 -24.52
C VAL A 182 6.94 -18.53 -25.06
N GLY A 183 6.32 -18.57 -26.24
CA GLY A 183 5.65 -17.40 -26.83
C GLY A 183 4.52 -16.87 -25.95
N ALA A 184 3.65 -17.74 -25.44
CA ALA A 184 2.54 -17.33 -24.58
C ALA A 184 3.00 -16.63 -23.29
N VAL A 185 4.03 -17.13 -22.62
CA VAL A 185 4.59 -16.51 -21.41
C VAL A 185 5.31 -15.19 -21.74
N ALA A 186 6.06 -15.13 -22.85
CA ALA A 186 6.73 -13.91 -23.28
C ALA A 186 5.72 -12.79 -23.65
N ASP A 187 4.67 -13.14 -24.39
CA ASP A 187 3.60 -12.22 -24.76
C ASP A 187 2.82 -11.75 -23.53
N HIS A 188 2.55 -12.65 -22.58
CA HIS A 188 1.90 -12.30 -21.32
C HIS A 188 2.74 -11.33 -20.48
N LEU A 189 4.04 -11.61 -20.31
CA LEU A 189 4.94 -10.68 -19.63
C LEU A 189 5.03 -9.34 -20.37
N GLY A 190 5.02 -9.35 -21.71
CA GLY A 190 4.94 -8.12 -22.51
C GLY A 190 3.69 -7.31 -22.22
N PHE A 191 2.54 -7.96 -22.21
CA PHE A 191 1.27 -7.33 -21.86
C PHE A 191 1.28 -6.73 -20.44
N LEU A 192 1.80 -7.44 -19.44
CA LEU A 192 1.91 -6.92 -18.07
C LEU A 192 2.78 -5.66 -17.99
N LEU A 193 3.95 -5.66 -18.66
CA LEU A 193 4.86 -4.51 -18.69
C LEU A 193 4.26 -3.32 -19.43
N ASP A 194 3.50 -3.55 -20.50
CA ASP A 194 2.79 -2.50 -21.24
C ASP A 194 1.63 -1.92 -20.42
N SER A 195 0.87 -2.77 -19.73
CA SER A 195 -0.21 -2.36 -18.82
C SER A 195 0.31 -1.52 -17.66
N LEU A 196 1.43 -1.91 -17.04
CA LEU A 196 2.04 -1.16 -15.94
C LEU A 196 2.54 0.22 -16.41
N HIS A 197 3.25 0.26 -17.54
CA HIS A 197 3.71 1.54 -18.08
C HIS A 197 2.55 2.47 -18.40
N MET A 198 1.44 1.94 -18.94
CA MET A 198 0.25 2.74 -19.19
C MET A 198 -0.40 3.26 -17.90
N HIS A 199 -0.45 2.46 -16.84
CA HIS A 199 -0.96 2.88 -15.53
C HIS A 199 -0.15 4.06 -15.00
N HIS A 200 1.18 3.92 -14.90
CA HIS A 200 2.06 4.99 -14.41
C HIS A 200 2.01 6.24 -15.30
N THR A 201 2.01 6.09 -16.63
CA THR A 201 1.87 7.24 -17.54
C THR A 201 0.53 7.95 -17.35
N THR A 202 -0.53 7.21 -17.03
CA THR A 202 -1.85 7.80 -16.81
C THR A 202 -1.87 8.62 -15.50
N GLU A 203 -1.22 8.13 -14.45
CA GLU A 203 -0.98 8.90 -13.23
C GLU A 203 -0.14 10.15 -13.48
N ASP A 204 0.96 10.02 -14.21
CA ASP A 204 1.86 11.12 -14.56
C ASP A 204 1.16 12.21 -15.35
N ASP A 205 0.32 11.82 -16.30
CA ASP A 205 -0.37 12.76 -17.19
C ASP A 205 -1.61 13.39 -16.52
N LEU A 206 -2.37 12.64 -15.71
CA LEU A 206 -3.71 13.04 -15.27
C LEU A 206 -3.87 13.21 -13.76
N ILE A 207 -3.04 12.61 -12.93
CA ILE A 207 -3.19 12.62 -11.47
C ILE A 207 -2.18 13.57 -10.82
N TRP A 208 -0.87 13.37 -11.04
CA TRP A 208 0.17 14.15 -10.36
C TRP A 208 0.06 15.65 -10.58
N PRO A 209 -0.17 16.16 -11.80
CA PRO A 209 -0.31 17.60 -12.01
C PRO A 209 -1.49 18.19 -11.22
N LYS A 210 -2.64 17.49 -11.23
CA LYS A 210 -3.85 17.92 -10.51
C LYS A 210 -3.63 17.90 -8.99
N LEU A 211 -2.93 16.90 -8.46
CA LEU A 211 -2.60 16.84 -7.04
C LEU A 211 -1.63 17.94 -6.64
N LEU A 212 -0.53 18.15 -7.38
CA LEU A 212 0.46 19.19 -7.09
C LEU A 212 -0.17 20.59 -6.99
N ASP A 213 -1.16 20.87 -7.84
CA ASP A 213 -1.93 22.12 -7.80
C ASP A 213 -2.81 22.27 -6.54
N ARG A 214 -3.16 21.17 -5.86
CA ARG A 214 -4.20 21.12 -4.81
C ARG A 214 -3.69 20.81 -3.41
N VAL A 215 -2.61 20.05 -3.27
CA VAL A 215 -2.20 19.45 -1.98
C VAL A 215 -1.33 20.37 -1.11
N GLY A 216 -0.75 21.42 -1.67
CA GLY A 216 0.04 22.42 -0.93
C GLY A 216 1.21 21.80 -0.15
N ARG A 217 1.01 21.49 1.14
CA ARG A 217 2.05 20.94 2.02
C ARG A 217 2.44 19.50 1.69
N ASP A 218 1.55 18.72 1.08
CA ASP A 218 1.84 17.33 0.69
C ASP A 218 2.49 17.23 -0.71
N ALA A 219 2.87 18.35 -1.33
CA ALA A 219 3.51 18.34 -2.66
C ALA A 219 4.80 17.50 -2.71
N PRO A 220 5.70 17.51 -1.70
CA PRO A 220 6.90 16.67 -1.70
C PRO A 220 6.60 15.16 -1.73
N LEU A 221 5.44 14.74 -1.21
CA LEU A 221 5.00 13.34 -1.28
C LEU A 221 4.61 12.96 -2.72
N VAL A 222 3.92 13.85 -3.45
CA VAL A 222 3.53 13.61 -4.85
C VAL A 222 4.75 13.67 -5.77
N GLU A 223 5.69 14.60 -5.54
CA GLU A 223 6.95 14.68 -6.29
C GLU A 223 7.79 13.41 -6.14
N ARG A 224 7.79 12.79 -4.95
CA ARG A 224 8.46 11.51 -4.73
C ARG A 224 7.87 10.39 -5.59
N MET A 225 6.55 10.32 -5.79
CA MET A 225 5.94 9.28 -6.64
C MET A 225 6.40 9.41 -8.09
N ALA A 226 6.38 10.63 -8.63
CA ALA A 226 6.87 10.89 -9.99
C ALA A 226 8.36 10.53 -10.16
N ALA A 227 9.18 10.72 -9.12
CA ALA A 227 10.58 10.29 -9.13
C ALA A 227 10.73 8.75 -9.08
N GLN A 228 9.89 8.07 -8.29
CA GLN A 228 9.86 6.59 -8.23
C GLN A 228 9.49 5.97 -9.59
N HIS A 229 8.56 6.57 -10.35
CA HIS A 229 8.19 6.10 -11.70
C HIS A 229 9.41 6.00 -12.64
N GLN A 230 10.33 6.98 -12.61
CA GLN A 230 11.55 6.94 -13.42
C GLN A 230 12.47 5.76 -13.07
N GLY A 231 12.56 5.41 -11.78
CA GLY A 231 13.31 4.24 -11.33
C GLY A 231 12.68 2.93 -11.78
N ILE A 232 11.35 2.86 -11.78
CA ILE A 232 10.60 1.70 -12.26
C ILE A 232 10.75 1.53 -13.76
N ASP A 233 10.70 2.61 -14.55
CA ASP A 233 10.92 2.55 -16.01
C ASP A 233 12.28 1.94 -16.35
N GLY A 234 13.33 2.28 -15.60
CA GLY A 234 14.65 1.67 -15.72
C GLY A 234 14.62 0.16 -15.44
N SER A 235 13.87 -0.29 -14.44
CA SER A 235 13.70 -1.71 -14.10
C SER A 235 12.86 -2.45 -15.15
N VAL A 236 11.79 -1.82 -15.66
CA VAL A 236 10.96 -2.34 -16.76
C VAL A 236 11.79 -2.57 -18.02
N ALA A 237 12.69 -1.65 -18.37
CA ALA A 237 13.58 -1.80 -19.52
C ALA A 237 14.51 -3.03 -19.37
N GLN A 238 15.02 -3.29 -18.17
CA GLN A 238 15.84 -4.47 -17.88
C GLN A 238 15.04 -5.78 -18.01
N VAL A 239 13.80 -5.82 -17.50
CA VAL A 239 12.92 -6.98 -17.65
C VAL A 239 12.57 -7.20 -19.13
N ARG A 240 12.33 -6.14 -19.92
CA ARG A 240 12.09 -6.26 -21.37
C ARG A 240 13.29 -6.85 -22.11
N ALA A 241 14.50 -6.42 -21.78
CA ALA A 241 15.72 -6.97 -22.37
C ALA A 241 15.91 -8.46 -22.02
N ALA A 242 15.73 -8.82 -20.74
CA ALA A 242 15.81 -10.21 -20.28
C ALA A 242 14.71 -11.09 -20.92
N ARG A 243 13.49 -10.54 -21.08
CA ARG A 243 12.39 -11.21 -21.79
C ARG A 243 12.75 -11.51 -23.23
N SER A 244 13.33 -10.53 -23.94
CA SER A 244 13.78 -10.72 -25.31
C SER A 244 14.86 -11.79 -25.41
N ALA A 245 15.84 -11.79 -24.51
CA ALA A 245 16.91 -12.77 -24.48
C ALA A 245 16.36 -14.19 -24.23
N TRP A 246 15.48 -14.36 -23.24
CA TRP A 246 14.86 -15.65 -22.94
C TRP A 246 13.95 -16.14 -24.07
N HIS A 247 13.18 -15.27 -24.71
CA HIS A 247 12.32 -15.66 -25.82
C HIS A 247 13.14 -16.14 -27.04
N SER A 248 14.31 -15.55 -27.29
CA SER A 248 15.22 -15.97 -28.37
C SER A 248 15.98 -17.26 -28.07
N ASP A 249 16.36 -17.48 -26.81
CA ASP A 249 17.05 -18.69 -26.34
C ASP A 249 16.45 -19.11 -24.99
N PRO A 250 15.42 -19.97 -24.93
CA PRO A 250 14.73 -20.34 -23.70
C PRO A 250 15.50 -21.39 -22.87
N ALA A 251 16.82 -21.25 -22.79
CA ALA A 251 17.69 -22.07 -21.97
C ALA A 251 17.45 -21.86 -20.46
N PRO A 252 17.85 -22.83 -19.60
CA PRO A 252 17.75 -22.67 -18.15
C PRO A 252 18.45 -21.41 -17.61
N THR A 253 19.55 -20.99 -18.24
CA THR A 253 20.33 -19.81 -17.86
C THR A 253 19.59 -18.49 -18.12
N THR A 254 19.00 -18.33 -19.30
CA THR A 254 18.21 -17.13 -19.64
C THR A 254 16.87 -17.11 -18.89
N SER A 255 16.30 -18.28 -18.63
CA SER A 255 15.10 -18.44 -17.79
C SER A 255 15.37 -17.98 -16.35
N ALA A 256 16.46 -18.45 -15.73
CA ALA A 256 16.87 -18.00 -14.40
C ALA A 256 17.18 -16.50 -14.39
N ALA A 257 17.92 -15.99 -15.39
CA ALA A 257 18.22 -14.56 -15.49
C ALA A 257 16.96 -13.70 -15.59
N LEU A 258 15.95 -14.11 -16.35
CA LEU A 258 14.67 -13.41 -16.41
C LEU A 258 13.91 -13.48 -15.08
N ALA A 259 13.89 -14.63 -14.43
CA ALA A 259 13.23 -14.80 -13.13
C ALA A 259 13.87 -13.92 -12.04
N ASP A 260 15.20 -13.80 -12.04
CA ASP A 260 15.94 -12.91 -11.14
C ASP A 260 15.61 -11.44 -11.42
N ARG A 261 15.58 -11.03 -12.69
CA ARG A 261 15.23 -9.65 -13.07
C ARG A 261 13.80 -9.29 -12.69
N ILE A 262 12.84 -10.20 -12.84
CA ILE A 262 11.47 -9.99 -12.36
C ILE A 262 11.45 -9.88 -10.83
N GLY A 263 12.26 -10.65 -10.11
CA GLY A 263 12.37 -10.57 -8.66
C GLY A 263 12.90 -9.23 -8.16
N GLU A 264 13.97 -8.72 -8.77
CA GLU A 264 14.53 -7.39 -8.47
C GLU A 264 13.52 -6.28 -8.78
N PHE A 265 12.86 -6.35 -9.94
CA PHE A 265 11.81 -5.42 -10.34
C PHE A 265 10.61 -5.43 -9.39
N LEU A 266 10.16 -6.61 -8.94
CA LEU A 266 9.06 -6.74 -7.99
C LEU A 266 9.36 -6.05 -6.65
N ALA A 267 10.60 -6.14 -6.16
CA ALA A 267 10.97 -5.47 -4.91
C ALA A 267 10.85 -3.94 -5.01
N VAL A 268 11.28 -3.36 -6.13
CA VAL A 268 11.14 -1.91 -6.40
C VAL A 268 9.68 -1.52 -6.61
N LEU A 269 8.93 -2.35 -7.35
CA LEU A 269 7.51 -2.10 -7.62
C LEU A 269 6.68 -2.17 -6.33
N ASP A 270 6.89 -3.17 -5.49
CA ASP A 270 6.13 -3.35 -4.24
C ASP A 270 6.30 -2.15 -3.30
N GLU A 271 7.52 -1.63 -3.14
CA GLU A 271 7.77 -0.44 -2.33
C GLU A 271 7.01 0.79 -2.86
N HIS A 272 7.04 1.00 -4.16
CA HIS A 272 6.32 2.10 -4.79
C HIS A 272 4.80 1.99 -4.65
N LEU A 273 4.23 0.81 -4.95
CA LEU A 273 2.78 0.59 -4.87
C LEU A 273 2.28 0.70 -3.42
N ASP A 274 3.07 0.26 -2.43
CA ASP A 274 2.74 0.41 -1.01
C ASP A 274 2.71 1.89 -0.60
N ASP A 275 3.72 2.66 -1.01
CA ASP A 275 3.79 4.10 -0.75
C ASP A 275 2.60 4.84 -1.39
N GLU A 276 2.27 4.50 -2.64
CA GLU A 276 1.17 5.12 -3.37
C GLU A 276 -0.17 4.83 -2.67
N GLU A 277 -0.46 3.56 -2.37
CA GLU A 277 -1.70 3.13 -1.71
C GLU A 277 -1.89 3.79 -0.34
N GLN A 278 -0.82 3.93 0.45
CA GLN A 278 -0.91 4.44 1.81
C GLN A 278 -0.95 5.97 1.87
N ALA A 279 -0.17 6.63 1.01
CA ALA A 279 0.09 8.05 1.15
C ALA A 279 -0.64 8.89 0.09
N VAL A 280 -0.76 8.40 -1.14
CA VAL A 280 -1.23 9.21 -2.27
C VAL A 280 -2.66 8.90 -2.68
N VAL A 281 -3.06 7.63 -2.68
CA VAL A 281 -4.44 7.24 -3.00
C VAL A 281 -5.49 7.95 -2.11
N PRO A 282 -5.27 8.16 -0.79
CA PRO A 282 -6.17 8.98 0.02
C PRO A 282 -6.17 10.47 -0.33
N LEU A 283 -5.10 10.99 -0.94
CA LEU A 283 -5.08 12.35 -1.49
C LEU A 283 -5.89 12.42 -2.78
N ILE A 284 -5.81 11.38 -3.62
CA ILE A 284 -6.61 11.27 -4.84
C ILE A 284 -8.09 11.38 -4.50
N ASP A 285 -8.59 10.58 -3.56
CA ASP A 285 -10.01 10.62 -3.17
C ASP A 285 -10.44 11.97 -2.56
N ARG A 286 -9.53 12.66 -1.86
CA ARG A 286 -9.82 13.96 -1.23
C ARG A 286 -9.82 15.11 -2.22
N HIS A 287 -9.01 15.03 -3.27
CA HIS A 287 -8.70 16.18 -4.11
C HIS A 287 -9.16 16.04 -5.57
N LEU A 288 -9.40 14.83 -6.07
CA LEU A 288 -9.93 14.61 -7.42
C LEU A 288 -11.44 14.43 -7.38
N THR A 289 -12.11 14.98 -8.38
CA THR A 289 -13.56 14.83 -8.56
C THR A 289 -13.89 13.49 -9.23
N ALA A 290 -15.14 13.03 -9.08
CA ALA A 290 -15.60 11.80 -9.74
C ALA A 290 -15.43 11.83 -11.27
N ALA A 291 -15.63 12.99 -11.91
CA ALA A 291 -15.43 13.15 -13.35
C ALA A 291 -13.95 13.02 -13.75
N GLU A 292 -13.03 13.54 -12.95
CA GLU A 292 -11.59 13.40 -13.18
C GLU A 292 -11.13 11.95 -12.99
N LEU A 293 -11.68 11.24 -12.00
CA LEU A 293 -11.41 9.81 -11.80
C LEU A 293 -11.98 8.95 -12.94
N GLN A 294 -13.16 9.31 -13.46
CA GLN A 294 -13.73 8.65 -14.63
C GLN A 294 -12.82 8.84 -15.85
N GLU A 295 -12.31 10.05 -16.08
CA GLU A 295 -11.36 10.35 -17.17
C GLU A 295 -10.09 9.49 -17.07
N VAL A 296 -9.53 9.34 -15.86
CA VAL A 296 -8.38 8.47 -15.58
C VAL A 296 -8.69 7.03 -16.00
N GLY A 297 -9.83 6.49 -15.58
CA GLY A 297 -10.26 5.14 -15.96
C GLY A 297 -10.43 4.98 -17.47
N GLU A 298 -11.13 5.91 -18.12
CA GLU A 298 -11.35 5.89 -19.57
C GLU A 298 -10.03 5.90 -20.34
N ARG A 299 -9.07 6.76 -19.95
CA ARG A 299 -7.76 6.85 -20.58
C ARG A 299 -6.91 5.58 -20.37
N GLY A 300 -6.97 4.99 -19.17
CA GLY A 300 -6.29 3.73 -18.86
C GLY A 300 -6.79 2.55 -19.69
N PHE A 301 -8.08 2.52 -20.04
CA PHE A 301 -8.67 1.47 -20.88
C PHE A 301 -8.62 1.76 -22.40
N GLU A 302 -8.44 3.01 -22.82
CA GLU A 302 -8.44 3.43 -24.22
C GLU A 302 -7.36 2.69 -25.03
N LYS A 303 -6.15 2.52 -24.47
CA LYS A 303 -5.03 1.90 -25.21
C LYS A 303 -5.10 0.36 -25.25
N PHE A 304 -6.04 -0.29 -24.55
CA PHE A 304 -6.24 -1.74 -24.69
C PHE A 304 -7.07 -2.10 -25.92
N THR A 305 -6.55 -3.05 -26.70
CA THR A 305 -7.33 -3.72 -27.75
C THR A 305 -8.53 -4.47 -27.17
N PRO A 306 -9.58 -4.76 -27.97
CA PRO A 306 -10.73 -5.53 -27.50
C PRO A 306 -10.38 -6.90 -26.91
N ALA A 307 -9.29 -7.53 -27.34
CA ALA A 307 -8.82 -8.80 -26.78
C ALA A 307 -8.15 -8.59 -25.41
N GLN A 308 -7.28 -7.58 -25.30
CA GLN A 308 -6.60 -7.23 -24.05
C GLN A 308 -7.56 -6.80 -22.95
N ARG A 309 -8.68 -6.15 -23.29
CA ARG A 309 -9.73 -5.82 -22.30
C ARG A 309 -10.30 -7.06 -21.60
N TRP A 310 -10.39 -8.20 -22.29
CA TRP A 310 -10.79 -9.46 -21.67
C TRP A 310 -9.71 -10.06 -20.78
N ILE A 311 -8.44 -9.84 -21.12
CA ILE A 311 -7.31 -10.26 -20.28
C ILE A 311 -7.30 -9.45 -18.99
N ALA A 312 -7.35 -8.12 -19.08
CA ALA A 312 -7.38 -7.21 -17.94
C ALA A 312 -8.58 -7.51 -17.02
N LEU A 313 -9.80 -7.65 -17.56
CA LEU A 313 -10.98 -7.98 -16.76
C LEU A 313 -10.87 -9.37 -16.11
N GLY A 314 -10.30 -10.36 -16.80
CA GLY A 314 -10.08 -11.69 -16.24
C GLY A 314 -9.10 -11.69 -15.07
N GLN A 315 -7.98 -10.97 -15.19
CA GLN A 315 -7.00 -10.83 -14.12
C GLN A 315 -7.56 -10.07 -12.92
N LEU A 316 -8.32 -8.99 -13.17
CA LEU A 316 -9.01 -8.24 -12.12
C LEU A 316 -9.91 -9.16 -11.30
N LEU A 317 -10.74 -9.96 -11.97
CA LEU A 317 -11.65 -10.89 -11.31
C LEU A 317 -10.94 -12.07 -10.63
N GLU A 318 -9.70 -12.38 -11.01
CA GLU A 318 -8.90 -13.36 -10.29
C GLU A 318 -8.35 -12.82 -8.96
N VAL A 319 -8.06 -11.52 -8.86
CA VAL A 319 -7.46 -10.91 -7.65
C VAL A 319 -8.45 -10.20 -6.75
N ALA A 320 -9.61 -9.81 -7.29
CA ALA A 320 -10.67 -9.16 -6.53
C ALA A 320 -11.38 -10.16 -5.60
N THR A 321 -11.73 -9.69 -4.40
CA THR A 321 -12.68 -10.38 -3.54
C THR A 321 -14.07 -10.44 -4.21
N PRO A 322 -14.97 -11.34 -3.78
CA PRO A 322 -16.32 -11.40 -4.34
C PRO A 322 -17.09 -10.07 -4.27
N ALA A 323 -16.87 -9.28 -3.20
CA ALA A 323 -17.49 -7.97 -3.03
C ALA A 323 -16.93 -6.94 -4.02
N GLU A 324 -15.60 -6.82 -4.11
CA GLU A 324 -14.93 -5.93 -5.06
C GLU A 324 -15.29 -6.26 -6.51
N ALA A 325 -15.30 -7.55 -6.86
CA ALA A 325 -15.70 -8.03 -8.18
C ALA A 325 -17.15 -7.65 -8.50
N ALA A 326 -18.08 -7.76 -7.54
CA ALA A 326 -19.46 -7.37 -7.73
C ALA A 326 -19.58 -5.86 -8.00
N THR A 327 -18.93 -5.03 -7.17
CA THR A 327 -18.92 -3.57 -7.35
C THR A 327 -18.35 -3.17 -8.71
N PHE A 328 -17.19 -3.72 -9.10
CA PHE A 328 -16.58 -3.40 -10.38
C PHE A 328 -17.45 -3.80 -11.58
N LEU A 329 -18.11 -4.97 -11.50
CA LEU A 329 -19.01 -5.44 -12.56
C LEU A 329 -20.32 -4.63 -12.62
N ASP A 330 -20.76 -4.04 -11.51
CA ASP A 330 -21.96 -3.20 -11.47
C ASP A 330 -21.78 -1.92 -12.29
N ASP A 331 -20.58 -1.32 -12.24
CA ASP A 331 -20.20 -0.13 -13.00
C ASP A 331 -20.12 -0.38 -14.52
N LEU A 332 -19.99 -1.65 -14.96
CA LEU A 332 -19.97 -1.99 -16.38
C LEU A 332 -21.37 -1.95 -17.03
N PRO A 333 -21.51 -1.43 -18.26
CA PRO A 333 -22.73 -1.53 -19.06
C PRO A 333 -23.22 -2.97 -19.22
N LEU A 334 -24.54 -3.18 -19.19
CA LEU A 334 -25.16 -4.50 -19.31
C LEU A 334 -24.68 -5.33 -20.52
N PRO A 335 -24.48 -4.75 -21.73
CA PRO A 335 -23.93 -5.49 -22.86
C PRO A 335 -22.53 -6.07 -22.58
N ILE A 336 -21.68 -5.35 -21.85
CA ILE A 336 -20.33 -5.80 -21.49
C ILE A 336 -20.41 -6.95 -20.49
N LYS A 337 -21.26 -6.86 -19.47
CA LYS A 337 -21.51 -7.96 -18.51
C LYS A 337 -21.97 -9.24 -19.22
N VAL A 338 -22.87 -9.12 -20.19
CA VAL A 338 -23.39 -10.25 -20.97
C VAL A 338 -22.29 -10.83 -21.87
N LEU A 339 -21.54 -9.99 -22.60
CA LEU A 339 -20.41 -10.44 -23.43
C LEU A 339 -19.30 -11.10 -22.60
N TRP A 340 -19.01 -10.60 -21.41
CA TRP A 340 -18.08 -11.22 -20.47
C TRP A 340 -18.52 -12.65 -20.13
N ARG A 341 -19.78 -12.83 -19.73
CA ARG A 341 -20.33 -14.15 -19.36
C ARG A 341 -20.33 -15.14 -20.52
N MET A 342 -20.65 -14.69 -21.74
CA MET A 342 -20.77 -15.58 -22.90
C MET A 342 -19.44 -15.88 -23.59
N VAL A 343 -18.57 -14.88 -23.70
CA VAL A 343 -17.36 -14.93 -24.55
C VAL A 343 -16.10 -14.61 -23.75
N GLY A 344 -16.11 -13.49 -23.00
CA GLY A 344 -14.92 -12.97 -22.32
C GLY A 344 -14.27 -13.99 -21.38
N ARG A 345 -15.06 -14.62 -20.51
CA ARG A 345 -14.58 -15.63 -19.54
C ARG A 345 -13.88 -16.81 -20.22
N ARG A 346 -14.46 -17.32 -21.31
CA ARG A 346 -13.87 -18.44 -22.08
C ARG A 346 -12.59 -18.01 -22.79
N ARG A 347 -12.57 -16.79 -23.35
CA ARG A 347 -11.36 -16.25 -24.00
C ARG A 347 -10.23 -16.05 -23.01
N TYR A 348 -10.52 -15.46 -21.85
CA TYR A 348 -9.54 -15.28 -20.78
C TYR A 348 -9.01 -16.63 -20.29
N HIS A 349 -9.89 -17.59 -19.99
CA HIS A 349 -9.47 -18.92 -19.55
C HIS A 349 -8.57 -19.58 -20.59
N ARG A 350 -8.94 -19.57 -21.88
CA ARG A 350 -8.10 -20.13 -22.94
C ARG A 350 -6.74 -19.45 -23.03
N TYR A 351 -6.70 -18.12 -22.86
CA TYR A 351 -5.48 -17.35 -22.85
C TYR A 351 -4.57 -17.75 -21.68
N ILE A 352 -5.09 -17.72 -20.44
CA ILE A 352 -4.27 -17.96 -19.25
C ILE A 352 -3.87 -19.43 -19.10
N THR A 353 -4.68 -20.38 -19.57
CA THR A 353 -4.33 -21.81 -19.64
C THR A 353 -3.07 -22.03 -20.50
N ALA A 354 -2.94 -21.31 -21.63
CA ALA A 354 -1.76 -21.41 -22.49
C ALA A 354 -0.48 -20.89 -21.79
N VAL A 355 -0.61 -19.83 -21.00
CA VAL A 355 0.49 -19.27 -20.19
C VAL A 355 0.88 -20.24 -19.07
N ARG A 356 -0.10 -20.72 -18.30
CA ARG A 356 0.10 -21.63 -17.15
C ARG A 356 0.58 -23.02 -17.59
N GLY A 357 0.31 -23.43 -18.83
CA GLY A 357 0.61 -24.79 -19.32
C GLY A 357 -0.36 -25.84 -18.78
N GLU A 358 -1.57 -25.42 -18.40
CA GLU A 358 -2.64 -26.31 -17.97
C GLU A 358 -3.29 -26.98 -19.18
N ARG A 359 -3.81 -28.20 -19.03
CA ARG A 359 -4.60 -28.82 -20.10
C ARG A 359 -5.96 -28.11 -20.19
N PRO A 360 -6.48 -27.82 -21.40
CA PRO A 360 -7.83 -27.29 -21.55
C PRO A 360 -8.84 -28.26 -20.92
N SER A 361 -9.67 -27.77 -19.99
CA SER A 361 -10.79 -28.50 -19.40
C SER A 361 -12.02 -28.51 -20.32
#